data_AF-A0A498KRJ0-F1
#
_entry.id   AF-A0A498KRJ0-F1
#
_cell.length_a   1.000
_cell.length_b   1.000
_cell.length_c   1.000
_cell.angle_alpha   90.00
_cell.angle_beta   90.00
_cell.angle_gamma   90.00
#
_symmetry.space_group_name_H-M   'P 1'
#
loop_
_entity.id
_entity.type
_entity.pdbx_description
1 polymer ?
#
loop_
_entity_poly.entity_id
_entity_poly.type
_entity_poly.pdbx_seq_one_letter_code
_entity_poly.pdbx_strand_id
1 'polypeptide(L)'
;MTDFERRAAVDRVADLVETVATEPMPVPVREVWVYGDVALGLDPVERLDVYVTKDMLFGRDSDRAEEFRESHGIEGVGETVDADWAEEHPEYLRANANGHAAPEQCLAAHLIDDDEPIHLEVCNASFEDNVRQRLEGAMAHEDYAQILDPRGVCLWAEGQRSDEAFRKLRESEFAFPPLSGALEMLGLEAGEAETAADAVKQYRAEAEGATVRGDVV
;
A
#
# COMPACT_ATOMS: atom_id res chain seq x y z
N MET A 1 -10.62 18.40 -4.11
CA MET A 1 -9.59 17.69 -3.34
C MET A 1 -9.84 18.05 -1.88
N THR A 2 -10.06 17.05 -1.05
CA THR A 2 -10.20 17.20 0.40
C THR A 2 -8.84 16.87 1.00
N ASP A 3 -8.04 17.88 1.27
CA ASP A 3 -6.72 17.66 1.85
C ASP A 3 -6.87 17.30 3.34
N PHE A 4 -5.99 16.44 3.85
CA PHE A 4 -5.92 16.14 5.27
C PHE A 4 -5.08 17.19 5.99
N GLU A 5 -5.50 17.62 7.17
CA GLU A 5 -4.53 18.12 8.16
C GLU A 5 -3.54 16.98 8.45
N ARG A 6 -2.23 17.26 8.47
CA ARG A 6 -1.21 16.21 8.69
C ARG A 6 -1.51 15.33 9.90
N ARG A 7 -2.00 15.92 10.99
CA ARG A 7 -2.39 15.18 12.19
C ARG A 7 -3.52 14.19 11.92
N ALA A 8 -4.54 14.60 11.17
CA ALA A 8 -5.65 13.74 10.78
C ALA A 8 -5.18 12.60 9.87
N ALA A 9 -4.25 12.85 8.94
CA ALA A 9 -3.65 11.79 8.13
C ALA A 9 -2.89 10.76 8.98
N VAL A 10 -2.11 11.21 9.97
CA VAL A 10 -1.38 10.31 10.87
C VAL A 10 -2.32 9.51 11.77
N ASP A 11 -3.41 10.12 12.26
CA ASP A 11 -4.41 9.40 13.06
C ASP A 11 -5.19 8.40 12.18
N ARG A 12 -5.51 8.74 10.93
CA ARG A 12 -6.16 7.81 9.99
C ARG A 12 -5.30 6.58 9.68
N VAL A 13 -3.99 6.76 9.49
CA VAL A 13 -3.10 5.61 9.27
C VAL A 13 -2.84 4.83 10.56
N ALA A 14 -2.97 5.47 11.72
CA ALA A 14 -2.95 4.79 13.01
C ALA A 14 -4.13 3.82 13.15
N ASP A 15 -5.32 4.22 12.69
CA ASP A 15 -6.50 3.37 12.66
C ASP A 15 -6.32 2.21 11.68
N LEU A 16 -5.78 2.46 10.48
CA LEU A 16 -5.48 1.40 9.50
C LEU A 16 -4.53 0.33 10.08
N VAL A 17 -3.46 0.77 10.76
CA VAL A 17 -2.53 -0.14 11.43
C VAL A 17 -3.20 -0.90 12.57
N GLU A 18 -4.11 -0.28 13.31
CA GLU A 18 -4.86 -0.96 14.38
C GLU A 18 -5.77 -2.06 13.82
N THR A 19 -6.50 -1.77 12.73
CA THR A 19 -7.31 -2.76 12.01
C THR A 19 -6.45 -3.94 11.56
N VAL A 20 -5.33 -3.69 10.87
CA VAL A 20 -4.38 -4.74 10.45
C VAL A 20 -3.84 -5.56 11.62
N ALA A 21 -3.59 -4.92 12.77
CA ALA A 21 -2.99 -5.58 13.92
C ALA A 21 -3.98 -6.42 14.75
N THR A 22 -5.29 -6.13 14.67
CA THR A 22 -6.28 -6.67 15.61
C THR A 22 -7.41 -7.44 14.97
N GLU A 23 -7.72 -7.18 13.70
CA GLU A 23 -8.82 -7.84 12.98
C GLU A 23 -8.30 -8.97 12.07
N PRO A 24 -9.12 -10.01 11.80
CA PRO A 24 -8.84 -10.97 10.73
C PRO A 24 -8.74 -10.25 9.38
N MET A 25 -7.74 -10.59 8.57
CA MET A 25 -7.52 -9.98 7.25
C MET A 25 -7.82 -10.99 6.13
N PRO A 26 -8.22 -10.53 4.92
CA PRO A 26 -8.48 -11.42 3.78
C PRO A 26 -7.26 -12.22 3.35
N VAL A 27 -6.05 -11.70 3.63
CA VAL A 27 -4.76 -12.37 3.47
C VAL A 27 -3.83 -11.91 4.59
N PRO A 28 -2.80 -12.69 4.97
CA PRO A 28 -1.86 -12.26 5.99
C PRO A 28 -1.12 -11.00 5.55
N VAL A 29 -1.17 -9.95 6.38
CA VAL A 29 -0.40 -8.72 6.19
C VAL A 29 0.93 -8.85 6.94
N ARG A 30 2.02 -8.38 6.32
CA ARG A 30 3.39 -8.46 6.85
C ARG A 30 3.96 -7.12 7.26
N GLU A 31 3.67 -6.08 6.50
CA GLU A 31 4.22 -4.74 6.73
C GLU A 31 3.19 -3.69 6.32
N VAL A 32 3.18 -2.56 7.03
CA VAL A 32 2.44 -1.35 6.67
C VAL A 32 3.41 -0.16 6.73
N TRP A 33 3.53 0.53 5.60
CA TRP A 33 4.39 1.69 5.42
C TRP A 33 3.59 2.90 4.96
N VAL A 34 4.10 4.08 5.26
CA VAL A 34 3.67 5.32 4.59
C VAL A 34 4.83 5.95 3.84
N TYR A 35 4.51 6.68 2.78
CA TYR A 35 5.46 7.43 1.98
C TYR A 35 4.80 8.73 1.50
N GLY A 36 5.53 9.57 0.76
CA GLY A 36 4.98 10.84 0.27
C GLY A 36 4.72 11.87 1.36
N ASP A 37 3.68 12.68 1.18
CA ASP A 37 3.40 13.88 1.95
C ASP A 37 3.49 13.68 3.46
N VAL A 38 2.84 12.63 3.97
CA VAL A 38 2.81 12.33 5.42
C VAL A 38 4.20 11.97 5.94
N ALA A 39 4.99 11.20 5.20
CA ALA A 39 6.35 10.82 5.57
C ALA A 39 7.31 12.02 5.51
N LEU A 40 7.08 12.93 4.56
CA LEU A 40 7.85 14.16 4.37
C LEU A 40 7.42 15.31 5.30
N GLY A 41 6.37 15.10 6.10
CA GLY A 41 5.89 16.08 7.06
C GLY A 41 5.18 17.28 6.43
N LEU A 42 4.64 17.14 5.22
CA LEU A 42 3.87 18.18 4.54
C LEU A 42 2.52 18.40 5.25
N ASP A 43 2.05 19.65 5.22
CA ASP A 43 0.77 20.06 5.80
C ASP A 43 0.22 21.24 4.98
N PRO A 44 -0.90 21.08 4.26
CA PRO A 44 -1.77 19.90 4.24
C PRO A 44 -1.14 18.67 3.56
N VAL A 45 -1.71 17.49 3.82
CA VAL A 45 -1.44 16.24 3.10
C VAL A 45 -2.48 16.11 1.98
N GLU A 46 -2.06 16.22 0.72
CA GLU A 46 -2.96 16.20 -0.44
C GLU A 46 -3.48 14.78 -0.70
N ARG A 47 -2.63 13.78 -0.43
CA ARG A 47 -2.95 12.36 -0.54
C ARG A 47 -2.17 11.54 0.48
N LEU A 48 -2.84 10.61 1.15
CA LEU A 48 -2.19 9.67 2.06
C LEU A 48 -1.74 8.43 1.28
N ASP A 49 -0.44 8.27 1.07
CA ASP A 49 0.14 7.12 0.39
C ASP A 49 0.52 6.02 1.40
N VAL A 50 -0.11 4.85 1.27
CA VAL A 50 0.08 3.68 2.14
C VAL A 50 0.52 2.48 1.31
N TYR A 51 1.53 1.78 1.79
CA TYR A 51 1.99 0.52 1.19
C TYR A 51 1.79 -0.62 2.17
N VAL A 52 1.14 -1.69 1.70
CA VAL A 52 0.86 -2.90 2.47
C VAL A 52 1.56 -4.09 1.80
N THR A 53 2.48 -4.69 2.53
CA THR A 53 3.07 -5.98 2.15
C THR A 53 2.16 -7.09 2.64
N LYS A 54 1.73 -8.01 1.77
CA LYS A 54 0.94 -9.20 2.12
C LYS A 54 1.60 -10.50 1.69
N ASP A 55 1.26 -11.59 2.35
CA ASP A 55 1.60 -12.93 1.89
C ASP A 55 0.51 -13.49 0.97
N MET A 56 0.90 -14.45 0.13
CA MET A 56 -0.06 -15.27 -0.59
C MET A 56 -0.65 -16.33 0.34
N LEU A 57 -1.96 -16.52 0.26
CA LEU A 57 -2.59 -17.70 0.83
C LEU A 57 -2.29 -18.92 -0.06
N PHE A 58 -2.11 -20.06 0.59
CA PHE A 58 -1.89 -21.34 -0.07
C PHE A 58 -2.97 -22.32 0.36
N GLY A 59 -4.13 -22.28 -0.31
CA GLY A 59 -5.12 -23.37 -0.33
C GLY A 59 -5.46 -23.95 1.04
N ARG A 60 -5.70 -23.10 2.05
CA ARG A 60 -5.92 -23.56 3.42
C ARG A 60 -7.29 -24.23 3.58
N ASP A 61 -8.29 -23.73 2.86
CA ASP A 61 -9.69 -24.16 2.97
C ASP A 61 -10.34 -24.27 1.59
N SER A 62 -9.65 -24.88 0.63
CA SER A 62 -10.16 -25.05 -0.74
C SER A 62 -11.49 -25.81 -0.82
N ASP A 63 -11.78 -26.65 0.19
CA ASP A 63 -13.06 -27.36 0.30
C ASP A 63 -14.26 -26.38 0.47
N ARG A 64 -14.02 -25.18 1.03
CA ARG A 64 -15.03 -24.13 1.18
C ARG A 64 -15.18 -23.26 -0.07
N ALA A 65 -14.32 -23.40 -1.08
CA ALA A 65 -14.35 -22.55 -2.27
C ALA A 65 -15.65 -22.69 -3.07
N GLU A 66 -16.26 -23.88 -3.09
CA GLU A 66 -17.55 -24.10 -3.75
C GLU A 66 -18.68 -23.29 -3.09
N GLU A 67 -18.66 -23.16 -1.76
CA GLU A 67 -19.68 -22.45 -1.00
C GLU A 67 -19.77 -20.98 -1.44
N PHE A 68 -18.61 -20.32 -1.58
CA PHE A 68 -18.52 -18.92 -2.03
C PHE A 68 -18.78 -18.75 -3.52
N ARG A 69 -18.42 -19.74 -4.35
CA ARG A 69 -18.79 -19.73 -5.77
C ARG A 69 -20.30 -19.79 -5.95
N GLU A 70 -20.98 -20.67 -5.21
CA GLU A 70 -22.44 -20.82 -5.29
C GLU A 70 -23.18 -19.61 -4.70
N SER A 71 -22.73 -19.09 -3.57
CA SER A 71 -23.42 -18.01 -2.83
C SER A 71 -23.12 -16.60 -3.34
N HIS A 72 -21.87 -16.32 -3.72
CA HIS A 72 -21.41 -14.99 -4.11
C HIS A 72 -20.98 -14.89 -5.58
N GLY A 73 -20.85 -16.03 -6.28
CA GLY A 73 -20.36 -16.05 -7.66
C GLY A 73 -18.86 -15.75 -7.77
N ILE A 74 -18.10 -15.94 -6.68
CA ILE A 74 -16.68 -15.59 -6.61
C ILE A 74 -15.86 -16.88 -6.44
N GLU A 75 -14.93 -17.09 -7.35
CA GLU A 75 -14.02 -18.24 -7.31
C GLU A 75 -12.76 -17.92 -6.49
N GLY A 76 -12.18 -18.90 -5.80
CA GLY A 76 -10.89 -18.75 -5.12
C GLY A 76 -10.93 -18.26 -3.66
N VAL A 77 -12.12 -18.04 -3.08
CA VAL A 77 -12.24 -17.90 -1.61
C VAL A 77 -11.90 -19.24 -0.95
N GLY A 78 -11.10 -19.22 0.12
CA GLY A 78 -10.45 -20.39 0.72
C GLY A 78 -9.12 -20.78 0.07
N GLU A 79 -8.81 -20.23 -1.12
CA GLU A 79 -7.58 -20.50 -1.86
C GLU A 79 -6.63 -19.30 -1.85
N THR A 80 -7.11 -18.14 -2.29
CA THR A 80 -6.36 -16.88 -2.40
C THR A 80 -6.84 -15.80 -1.42
N VAL A 81 -8.04 -15.95 -0.88
CA VAL A 81 -8.63 -15.11 0.18
C VAL A 81 -9.11 -16.03 1.31
N ASP A 82 -8.95 -15.61 2.56
CA ASP A 82 -9.31 -16.38 3.74
C ASP A 82 -10.84 -16.57 3.82
N ALA A 83 -11.29 -17.82 3.99
CA ALA A 83 -12.70 -18.17 3.97
C ALA A 83 -13.43 -17.77 5.27
N ASP A 84 -12.74 -17.81 6.41
CA ASP A 84 -13.32 -17.39 7.70
C ASP A 84 -13.49 -15.87 7.70
N TRP A 85 -12.49 -15.13 7.20
CA TRP A 85 -12.62 -13.70 6.97
C TRP A 85 -13.79 -13.36 6.04
N ALA A 86 -13.93 -14.08 4.92
CA ALA A 86 -14.99 -13.81 3.95
C ALA A 86 -16.40 -14.10 4.49
N GLU A 87 -16.52 -15.01 5.46
CA GLU A 87 -17.78 -15.27 6.17
C GLU A 87 -18.11 -14.16 7.19
N GLU A 88 -17.09 -13.64 7.88
CA GLU A 88 -17.25 -12.55 8.85
C GLU A 88 -17.45 -11.17 8.18
N HIS A 89 -16.83 -10.95 7.02
CA HIS A 89 -16.80 -9.68 6.29
C HIS A 89 -17.23 -9.79 4.81
N PRO A 90 -18.42 -10.34 4.51
CA PRO A 90 -18.87 -10.53 3.12
C PRO A 90 -19.03 -9.22 2.35
N GLU A 91 -19.25 -8.08 3.02
CA GLU A 91 -19.37 -6.75 2.41
C GLU A 91 -18.07 -6.23 1.78
N TYR A 92 -16.91 -6.73 2.23
CA TYR A 92 -15.59 -6.36 1.71
C TYR A 92 -15.09 -7.32 0.64
N LEU A 93 -15.81 -8.41 0.37
CA LEU A 93 -15.40 -9.38 -0.63
C LEU A 93 -15.43 -8.74 -2.03
N ARG A 94 -14.32 -8.84 -2.76
CA ARG A 94 -14.14 -8.30 -4.11
C ARG A 94 -13.56 -9.36 -5.04
N ALA A 95 -13.98 -9.31 -6.30
CA ALA A 95 -13.47 -10.16 -7.36
C ALA A 95 -12.86 -9.32 -8.49
N ASN A 96 -11.85 -9.86 -9.13
CA ASN A 96 -11.29 -9.27 -10.33
C ASN A 96 -12.27 -9.40 -11.52
N ALA A 97 -11.89 -8.82 -12.67
CA ALA A 97 -12.71 -8.84 -13.88
C ALA A 97 -13.04 -10.25 -14.41
N ASN A 98 -12.32 -11.29 -13.97
CA ASN A 98 -12.54 -12.69 -14.33
C ASN A 98 -13.36 -13.44 -13.26
N GLY A 99 -13.93 -12.76 -12.26
CA GLY A 99 -14.75 -13.38 -11.21
C GLY A 99 -13.97 -14.14 -10.13
N HIS A 100 -12.63 -14.01 -10.09
CA HIS A 100 -11.81 -14.63 -9.05
C HIS A 100 -11.58 -13.65 -7.90
N ALA A 101 -11.57 -14.16 -6.67
CA ALA A 101 -11.27 -13.40 -5.47
C ALA A 101 -9.97 -12.61 -5.63
N ALA A 102 -10.06 -11.32 -5.36
CA ALA A 102 -8.97 -10.38 -5.57
C ALA A 102 -8.46 -9.89 -4.20
N PRO A 103 -7.42 -10.53 -3.62
CA PRO A 103 -7.02 -10.25 -2.25
C PRO A 103 -6.62 -8.79 -2.02
N GLU A 104 -6.02 -8.13 -3.01
CA GLU A 104 -5.65 -6.71 -2.94
C GLU A 104 -6.88 -5.81 -2.90
N GLN A 105 -7.95 -6.16 -3.63
CA GLN A 105 -9.20 -5.41 -3.63
C GLN A 105 -10.00 -5.67 -2.35
N CYS A 106 -9.96 -6.89 -1.81
CA CYS A 106 -10.54 -7.22 -0.51
C CYS A 106 -9.84 -6.44 0.62
N LEU A 107 -8.50 -6.39 0.62
CA LEU A 107 -7.74 -5.59 1.58
C LEU A 107 -8.11 -4.12 1.48
N ALA A 108 -8.17 -3.57 0.26
CA ALA A 108 -8.57 -2.18 0.08
C ALA A 108 -9.98 -1.91 0.61
N ALA A 109 -10.96 -2.75 0.26
CA ALA A 109 -12.34 -2.59 0.70
C ALA A 109 -12.50 -2.67 2.24
N HIS A 110 -11.64 -3.44 2.92
CA HIS A 110 -11.66 -3.52 4.39
C HIS A 110 -10.92 -2.34 5.04
N LEU A 111 -9.83 -1.86 4.44
CA LEU A 111 -8.94 -0.87 5.07
C LEU A 111 -9.31 0.60 4.79
N ILE A 112 -9.97 0.88 3.67
CA ILE A 112 -10.25 2.25 3.19
C ILE A 112 -11.67 2.40 2.65
N ASP A 113 -12.29 3.56 2.87
CA ASP A 113 -13.55 3.92 2.22
C ASP A 113 -13.29 4.43 0.80
N ASP A 114 -14.24 4.20 -0.12
CA ASP A 114 -14.10 4.51 -1.56
C ASP A 114 -13.84 6.00 -1.88
N ASP A 115 -14.25 6.91 -0.99
CA ASP A 115 -14.16 8.36 -1.19
C ASP A 115 -12.95 9.01 -0.46
N GLU A 116 -12.11 8.23 0.20
CA GLU A 116 -10.94 8.75 0.91
C GLU A 116 -9.79 9.10 -0.05
N PRO A 117 -9.05 10.21 0.17
CA PRO A 117 -7.86 10.54 -0.62
C PRO A 117 -6.64 9.70 -0.16
N ILE A 118 -6.80 8.38 -0.19
CA ILE A 118 -5.78 7.39 0.16
C ILE A 118 -5.37 6.65 -1.11
N HIS A 119 -4.07 6.64 -1.41
CA HIS A 119 -3.51 5.71 -2.37
C HIS A 119 -2.99 4.49 -1.63
N LEU A 120 -3.51 3.31 -1.96
CA LEU A 120 -3.13 2.05 -1.32
C LEU A 120 -2.41 1.17 -2.33
N GLU A 121 -1.12 0.92 -2.08
CA GLU A 121 -0.36 -0.09 -2.81
C GLU A 121 -0.36 -1.39 -2.01
N VAL A 122 -0.78 -2.49 -2.63
CA VAL A 122 -0.78 -3.82 -2.02
C VAL A 122 0.09 -4.74 -2.84
N CYS A 123 1.11 -5.32 -2.22
CA CYS A 123 2.10 -6.13 -2.94
C CYS A 123 2.58 -7.29 -2.09
N ASN A 124 3.12 -8.32 -2.74
CA ASN A 124 3.79 -9.44 -2.07
C ASN A 124 5.29 -9.20 -1.80
N ALA A 125 5.90 -8.23 -2.48
CA ALA A 125 7.26 -7.80 -2.19
C ALA A 125 7.28 -6.82 -1.01
N SER A 126 8.33 -6.88 -0.18
CA SER A 126 8.56 -5.88 0.86
C SER A 126 8.65 -4.48 0.24
N PHE A 127 8.37 -3.44 1.02
CA PHE A 127 8.43 -2.06 0.52
C PHE A 127 9.79 -1.74 -0.10
N GLU A 128 10.88 -2.07 0.61
CA GLU A 128 12.24 -1.77 0.14
C GLU A 128 12.62 -2.58 -1.10
N ASP A 129 12.19 -3.84 -1.21
CA ASP A 129 12.47 -4.66 -2.39
C ASP A 129 11.71 -4.14 -3.61
N ASN A 130 10.45 -3.74 -3.44
CA ASN A 130 9.65 -3.19 -4.53
C ASN A 130 10.19 -1.83 -5.00
N VAL A 131 10.67 -0.98 -4.07
CA VAL A 131 11.41 0.24 -4.40
C VAL A 131 12.60 -0.07 -5.33
N ARG A 132 13.41 -1.08 -4.98
CA ARG A 132 14.58 -1.47 -5.80
C ARG A 132 14.15 -2.05 -7.15
N GLN A 133 13.20 -2.98 -7.17
CA GLN A 133 12.74 -3.63 -8.39
C GLN A 133 12.09 -2.65 -9.38
N ARG A 134 11.25 -1.73 -8.90
CA ARG A 134 10.64 -0.70 -9.76
C ARG A 134 11.66 0.30 -10.24
N LEU A 135 12.68 0.63 -9.43
CA LEU A 135 13.78 1.47 -9.87
C LEU A 135 14.57 0.81 -11.00
N GLU A 136 14.95 -0.46 -10.83
CA GLU A 136 15.64 -1.24 -11.87
C GLU A 136 14.81 -1.35 -13.16
N GLY A 137 13.51 -1.65 -13.03
CA GLY A 137 12.59 -1.71 -14.16
C GLY A 137 12.43 -0.36 -14.87
N ALA A 138 12.29 0.73 -14.12
CA ALA A 138 12.20 2.08 -14.65
C ALA A 138 13.48 2.50 -15.39
N MET A 139 14.66 2.14 -14.87
CA MET A 139 15.93 2.37 -15.55
C MET A 139 16.06 1.55 -16.84
N ALA A 140 15.63 0.29 -16.83
CA ALA A 140 15.70 -0.59 -17.99
C ALA A 140 14.76 -0.15 -19.14
N HIS A 141 13.66 0.53 -18.81
CA HIS A 141 12.61 0.92 -19.75
C HIS A 141 12.46 2.44 -19.95
N GLU A 142 13.29 3.25 -19.28
CA GLU A 142 13.20 4.71 -19.26
C GLU A 142 11.80 5.23 -18.85
N ASP A 143 11.09 4.47 -18.01
CA ASP A 143 9.74 4.79 -17.51
C ASP A 143 9.77 5.14 -16.01
N TYR A 144 10.29 6.33 -15.71
CA TYR A 144 10.49 6.78 -14.33
C TYR A 144 9.20 7.08 -13.57
N ALA A 145 8.04 7.17 -14.24
CA ALA A 145 6.75 7.32 -13.57
C ALA A 145 6.39 6.08 -12.73
N GLN A 146 7.01 4.93 -13.01
CA GLN A 146 6.81 3.69 -12.25
C GLN A 146 7.61 3.64 -10.93
N ILE A 147 8.53 4.57 -10.68
CA ILE A 147 9.35 4.55 -9.46
C ILE A 147 8.48 4.76 -8.22
N LEU A 148 8.64 3.88 -7.23
CA LEU A 148 8.09 4.06 -5.89
C LEU A 148 9.03 4.98 -5.09
N ASP A 149 8.48 6.00 -4.43
CA ASP A 149 9.26 6.95 -3.63
C ASP A 149 9.97 6.21 -2.48
N PRO A 150 11.31 6.18 -2.42
CA PRO A 150 12.06 5.43 -1.43
C PRO A 150 11.99 6.01 -0.01
N ARG A 151 11.43 7.21 0.16
CA ARG A 151 11.35 7.93 1.44
C ARG A 151 10.14 7.45 2.25
N GLY A 152 10.18 6.18 2.65
CA GLY A 152 9.13 5.51 3.41
C GLY A 152 9.40 5.43 4.91
N VAL A 153 8.33 5.30 5.69
CA VAL A 153 8.36 5.07 7.15
C VAL A 153 7.55 3.81 7.45
N CYS A 154 8.22 2.80 8.03
CA CYS A 154 7.57 1.58 8.50
C CYS A 154 6.79 1.86 9.80
N LEU A 155 5.50 1.56 9.80
CA LEU A 155 4.60 1.79 10.94
C LEU A 155 4.23 0.51 11.65
N TRP A 156 4.19 -0.59 10.92
CA TRP A 156 3.90 -1.91 11.44
C TRP A 156 4.67 -2.95 10.63
N ALA A 157 5.29 -3.90 11.31
CA ALA A 157 5.91 -5.06 10.68
C ALA A 157 5.94 -6.23 11.66
N GLU A 158 5.75 -7.45 11.15
CA GLU A 158 5.92 -8.69 11.92
C GLU A 158 5.14 -8.69 13.25
N GLY A 159 3.89 -8.21 13.23
CA GLY A 159 3.03 -8.16 14.43
C GLY A 159 3.34 -7.01 15.39
N GLN A 160 4.25 -6.10 15.05
CA GLN A 160 4.70 -5.02 15.92
C GLN A 160 4.43 -3.65 15.32
N ARG A 161 3.68 -2.84 16.05
CA ARG A 161 3.46 -1.42 15.77
C ARG A 161 4.64 -0.58 16.28
N SER A 162 5.06 0.41 15.50
CA SER A 162 6.13 1.34 15.88
C SER A 162 5.58 2.65 16.46
N ASP A 163 5.40 2.71 17.78
CA ASP A 163 4.95 3.93 18.48
C ASP A 163 5.89 5.12 18.23
N GLU A 164 7.18 4.85 18.12
CA GLU A 164 8.21 5.85 17.83
C GLU A 164 8.06 6.44 16.42
N ALA A 165 7.74 5.61 15.41
CA ALA A 165 7.49 6.11 14.07
C ALA A 165 6.26 7.01 14.04
N PHE A 166 5.17 6.62 14.72
CA PHE A 166 3.99 7.46 14.85
C PHE A 166 4.28 8.78 15.57
N ARG A 167 5.06 8.77 16.66
CA ARG A 167 5.50 10.00 17.34
C ARG A 167 6.24 10.93 16.38
N LYS A 168 7.24 10.41 15.66
CA LYS A 168 8.03 11.18 14.69
C LYS A 168 7.21 11.73 13.53
N LEU A 169 6.21 10.99 13.03
CA LEU A 169 5.29 11.49 12.01
C LEU A 169 4.48 12.69 12.54
N ARG A 170 3.92 12.58 13.75
CA ARG A 170 3.15 13.66 14.39
C ARG A 170 4.02 14.90 14.62
N GLU A 171 5.28 14.71 14.96
CA GLU A 171 6.21 15.80 15.28
C GLU A 171 7.02 16.30 14.06
N SER A 172 6.84 15.69 12.87
CA SER A 172 7.64 15.97 11.65
C SER A 172 9.15 15.85 11.89
N GLU A 173 9.59 14.77 12.55
CA GLU A 173 11.00 14.57 12.93
C GLU A 173 11.81 13.74 11.92
N PHE A 174 11.18 13.20 10.86
CA PHE A 174 11.91 12.45 9.84
C PHE A 174 12.73 13.39 8.96
N ALA A 175 14.03 13.11 8.85
CA ALA A 175 14.95 13.85 8.00
C ALA A 175 15.28 13.01 6.76
N PHE A 176 14.46 13.15 5.72
CA PHE A 176 14.72 12.54 4.42
C PHE A 176 15.57 13.46 3.53
N PRO A 177 16.45 12.91 2.67
CA PRO A 177 17.04 13.68 1.59
C PRO A 177 15.97 14.11 0.56
N PRO A 178 16.29 15.04 -0.35
CA PRO A 178 15.49 15.25 -1.56
C PRO A 178 15.28 13.94 -2.32
N LEU A 179 14.21 13.84 -3.11
CA LEU A 179 13.90 12.61 -3.87
C LEU A 179 15.06 12.20 -4.78
N SER A 180 15.65 13.15 -5.52
CA SER A 180 16.83 12.90 -6.35
C SER A 180 17.99 12.36 -5.52
N GLY A 181 18.28 12.98 -4.36
CA GLY A 181 19.29 12.48 -3.43
C GLY A 181 19.01 11.06 -2.90
N ALA A 182 17.74 10.71 -2.64
CA ALA A 182 17.36 9.35 -2.26
C ALA A 182 17.59 8.34 -3.41
N LEU A 183 17.30 8.73 -4.64
CA LEU A 183 17.54 7.91 -5.83
C LEU A 183 19.03 7.75 -6.15
N GLU A 184 19.85 8.79 -5.95
CA GLU A 184 21.31 8.69 -6.04
C GLU A 184 21.87 7.68 -5.02
N MET A 185 21.35 7.70 -3.79
CA MET A 185 21.73 6.73 -2.76
C MET A 185 21.35 5.28 -3.13
N LEU A 186 20.37 5.10 -4.01
CA LEU A 186 19.98 3.80 -4.58
C LEU A 186 20.75 3.43 -5.86
N GLY A 187 21.62 4.31 -6.34
CA GLY A 187 22.56 4.02 -7.42
C GLY A 187 22.32 4.76 -8.73
N LEU A 188 21.38 5.71 -8.80
CA LEU A 188 21.22 6.55 -10.00
C LEU A 188 22.34 7.58 -10.11
N GLU A 189 22.74 7.89 -11.35
CA GLU A 189 23.59 9.04 -11.59
C GLU A 189 22.82 10.34 -11.35
N ALA A 190 23.48 11.38 -10.85
CA ALA A 190 22.81 12.62 -10.39
C ALA A 190 21.88 13.26 -11.44
N GLY A 191 22.26 13.26 -12.72
CA GLY A 191 21.42 13.81 -13.80
C GLY A 191 20.16 12.96 -14.07
N GLU A 192 20.29 11.64 -14.00
CA GLU A 192 19.17 10.71 -14.12
C GLU A 192 18.27 10.78 -12.89
N ALA A 193 18.84 10.91 -11.70
CA ALA A 193 18.10 11.02 -10.44
C ALA A 193 17.20 12.26 -10.39
N GLU A 194 17.66 13.41 -10.89
CA GLU A 194 16.82 14.61 -11.01
C GLU A 194 15.67 14.39 -12.02
N THR A 195 15.97 13.81 -13.18
CA THR A 195 14.96 13.51 -14.21
C THR A 195 13.89 12.54 -13.68
N ALA A 196 14.33 11.48 -13.00
CA ALA A 196 13.46 10.50 -12.38
C ALA A 196 12.62 11.11 -11.25
N ALA A 197 13.23 11.94 -10.41
CA ALA A 197 12.53 12.62 -9.32
C ALA A 197 11.41 13.54 -9.85
N ASP A 198 11.64 14.25 -10.96
CA ASP A 198 10.62 15.10 -11.56
C ASP A 198 9.49 14.29 -12.21
N ALA A 199 9.81 13.17 -12.86
CA ALA A 199 8.80 12.25 -13.40
C ALA A 199 7.88 11.68 -12.29
N VAL A 200 8.44 11.27 -11.15
CA VAL A 200 7.67 10.78 -9.99
C VAL A 200 6.76 11.87 -9.41
N LYS A 201 7.27 13.10 -9.26
CA LYS A 201 6.47 14.23 -8.78
C LYS A 201 5.32 14.55 -9.73
N GLN A 202 5.58 14.55 -11.05
CA GLN A 202 4.56 14.81 -12.06
C GLN A 202 3.47 13.74 -12.02
N TYR A 203 3.86 12.46 -12.02
CA TYR A 203 2.90 11.36 -11.93
C TYR A 203 2.01 11.47 -10.68
N ARG A 204 2.60 11.81 -9.52
CA ARG A 204 1.84 12.04 -8.29
C ARG A 204 0.84 13.19 -8.41
N ALA A 205 1.25 14.31 -8.99
CA ALA A 205 0.39 15.48 -9.14
C ALA A 205 -0.81 15.24 -10.07
N GLU A 206 -0.69 14.30 -11.02
CA GLU A 206 -1.74 13.94 -11.96
C GLU A 206 -2.68 12.83 -11.43
N ALA A 207 -2.30 12.14 -10.37
CA ALA A 207 -3.03 10.99 -9.85
C ALA A 207 -4.15 11.41 -8.88
N GLU A 208 -5.40 11.14 -9.26
CA GLU A 208 -6.61 11.49 -8.51
C GLU A 208 -7.29 10.27 -7.87
N GLY A 209 -7.87 10.46 -6.68
CA GLY A 209 -8.78 9.50 -6.02
C GLY A 209 -8.11 8.31 -5.33
N ALA A 210 -8.94 7.46 -4.72
CA ALA A 210 -8.51 6.19 -4.17
C ALA A 210 -8.07 5.26 -5.30
N THR A 211 -6.83 4.77 -5.21
CA THR A 211 -6.27 3.88 -6.22
C THR A 211 -5.61 2.71 -5.53
N VAL A 212 -5.99 1.51 -5.95
CA VAL A 212 -5.44 0.24 -5.48
C VAL A 212 -4.53 -0.30 -6.57
N ARG A 213 -3.23 -0.42 -6.27
CA ARG A 213 -2.29 -1.10 -7.15
C ARG A 213 -1.93 -2.44 -6.54
N GLY A 214 -2.42 -3.51 -7.16
CA GLY A 214 -2.04 -4.88 -6.85
C GLY A 214 -0.99 -5.38 -7.83
N ASP A 215 0.26 -5.48 -7.39
CA ASP A 215 1.33 -6.11 -8.17
C ASP A 215 1.61 -7.50 -7.60
N VAL A 216 1.46 -8.53 -8.44
CA VAL A 216 1.99 -9.86 -8.16
C VAL A 216 3.33 -9.96 -8.86
N VAL A 217 4.41 -9.74 -8.10
CA VAL A 217 5.79 -9.95 -8.57
C VAL A 217 6.16 -11.42 -8.48
#